data_AF-A0A6P1YG81-F1
#
_entry.id   AF-A0A6P1YG81-F1
#
_cell.length_a   1.000
_cell.length_b   1.000
_cell.length_c   1.000
_cell.angle_alpha   90.00
_cell.angle_beta   90.00
_cell.angle_gamma   90.00
#
_symmetry.space_group_name_H-M   'P 1'
#
loop_
_entity.id
_entity.type
_entity.pdbx_description
1 polymer ?
#
loop_
_entity_poly.entity_id
_entity_poly.type
_entity_poly.pdbx_seq_one_letter_code
_entity_poly.pdbx_strand_id
1 'polypeptide(L)'
;MKITWFGHAAFRLDFADKVVLIDPFLNGNPVFEGDLSAVTAGVTHILLTHGHGDHVGDTVALAKASGATVVANADLASWLGTQGVEKLEMMNTGGTIHTDGFAVSMVRADHSSGMIVDGASVYLGNANGLIVKAPGEPVVWHMGDTDIFSDMALIAELHKPDIVIVPIGDRFTMGPETASVAVTRYLGGLTIIPAHYATFGLLEPNAERFVALVGEEASVVVPQKGEAVSFAKP
;
A
#
# COMPACT_ATOMS: atom_id res chain seq x y z
N MET A 1 -8.99 -13.75 2.75
CA MET A 1 -8.03 -12.74 3.23
C MET A 1 -8.78 -11.71 4.05
N LYS A 2 -8.22 -11.27 5.19
CA LYS A 2 -8.73 -10.10 5.93
C LYS A 2 -7.84 -8.90 5.65
N ILE A 3 -8.44 -7.75 5.38
CA ILE A 3 -7.73 -6.49 5.16
C ILE A 3 -8.22 -5.48 6.20
N THR A 4 -7.28 -4.86 6.92
CA THR A 4 -7.55 -3.81 7.90
C THR A 4 -6.85 -2.54 7.45
N TRP A 5 -7.57 -1.42 7.44
CA TRP A 5 -7.02 -0.09 7.14
C TRP A 5 -6.74 0.67 8.44
N PHE A 6 -5.58 1.28 8.58
CA PHE A 6 -5.20 2.05 9.77
C PHE A 6 -5.14 3.55 9.54
N GLY A 7 -5.66 4.02 8.40
CA GLY A 7 -5.56 5.40 7.96
C GLY A 7 -4.39 5.60 6.99
N HIS A 8 -4.47 6.68 6.20
CA HIS A 8 -3.47 6.99 5.18
C HIS A 8 -3.24 5.81 4.20
N ALA A 9 -2.00 5.35 4.02
CA ALA A 9 -1.63 4.17 3.22
C ALA A 9 -1.29 2.93 4.07
N ALA A 10 -1.54 2.95 5.39
CA ALA A 10 -1.18 1.85 6.27
C ALA A 10 -2.25 0.74 6.25
N PHE A 11 -1.88 -0.44 5.78
CA PHE A 11 -2.75 -1.61 5.69
C PHE A 11 -2.13 -2.84 6.35
N ARG A 12 -2.99 -3.71 6.89
CA ARG A 12 -2.66 -5.07 7.31
C ARG A 12 -3.46 -6.09 6.53
N LEU A 13 -2.77 -7.11 6.03
CA LEU A 13 -3.33 -8.23 5.32
C LEU A 13 -3.06 -9.49 6.15
N ASP A 14 -4.12 -10.17 6.57
CA ASP A 14 -4.06 -11.46 7.25
C ASP A 14 -4.60 -12.55 6.32
N PHE A 15 -3.78 -13.54 6.02
CA PHE A 15 -4.13 -14.70 5.18
C PHE A 15 -3.25 -15.89 5.54
N ALA A 16 -3.82 -17.10 5.51
CA ALA A 16 -3.15 -18.32 5.97
C ALA A 16 -2.42 -18.10 7.32
N ASP A 17 -1.11 -18.31 7.37
CA ASP A 17 -0.20 -18.07 8.50
C ASP A 17 0.57 -16.75 8.40
N LYS A 18 0.25 -15.89 7.42
CA LYS A 18 0.96 -14.64 7.15
C LYS A 18 0.17 -13.43 7.66
N VAL A 19 0.92 -12.54 8.29
CA VAL A 19 0.50 -11.18 8.64
C VAL A 19 1.44 -10.23 7.93
N VAL A 20 0.92 -9.44 7.01
CA VAL A 20 1.68 -8.53 6.15
C VAL A 20 1.22 -7.10 6.43
N LEU A 21 2.16 -6.23 6.77
CA LEU A 21 1.92 -4.78 6.80
C LEU A 21 2.36 -4.16 5.48
N ILE A 22 1.59 -3.20 4.98
CA ILE A 22 1.98 -2.34 3.86
C ILE A 22 2.05 -0.91 4.39
N ASP A 23 3.16 -0.23 4.10
CA ASP A 23 3.40 1.18 4.41
C ASP A 23 3.00 1.58 5.85
N PRO A 24 3.63 1.00 6.90
CA PRO A 24 3.15 1.09 8.28
C PRO A 24 3.47 2.45 8.93
N PHE A 25 2.85 3.52 8.43
CA PHE A 25 2.84 4.83 9.09
C PHE A 25 1.77 4.88 10.18
N LEU A 26 2.20 4.55 11.41
CA LEU A 26 1.33 4.45 12.58
C LEU A 26 1.67 5.57 13.59
N ASN A 27 2.90 5.64 14.08
CA ASN A 27 3.35 6.73 14.92
C ASN A 27 3.49 8.02 14.11
N GLY A 28 2.91 9.11 14.61
CA GLY A 28 2.87 10.40 13.92
C GLY A 28 1.75 10.53 12.89
N ASN A 29 1.00 9.44 12.62
CA ASN A 29 -0.21 9.49 11.82
C ASN A 29 -1.37 10.06 12.67
N PRO A 30 -1.85 11.29 12.39
CA PRO A 30 -2.84 11.95 13.24
C PRO A 30 -4.23 11.30 13.19
N VAL A 31 -4.46 10.40 12.24
CA VAL A 31 -5.74 9.68 12.08
C VAL A 31 -5.64 8.20 12.39
N PHE A 32 -4.46 7.72 12.85
CA PHE A 32 -4.31 6.37 13.35
C PHE A 32 -5.05 6.24 14.68
N GLU A 33 -5.93 5.24 14.74
CA GLU A 33 -6.69 4.88 15.93
C GLU A 33 -6.39 3.40 16.22
N GLY A 34 -5.77 3.10 17.37
CA GLY A 34 -5.51 1.72 17.76
C GLY A 34 -4.32 1.52 18.68
N ASP A 35 -4.11 0.26 19.05
CA ASP A 35 -2.97 -0.21 19.82
C ASP A 35 -1.91 -0.78 18.87
N LEU A 36 -0.71 -0.17 18.86
CA LEU A 36 0.43 -0.63 18.07
C LEU A 36 0.74 -2.12 18.31
N SER A 37 0.60 -2.60 19.54
CA SER A 37 0.88 -4.00 19.86
C SER A 37 -0.11 -4.94 19.17
N ALA A 38 -1.38 -4.55 19.08
CA ALA A 38 -2.41 -5.31 18.38
C ALA A 38 -2.19 -5.27 16.86
N VAL A 39 -1.88 -4.10 16.30
CA VAL A 39 -1.58 -3.92 14.86
C VAL A 39 -0.40 -4.80 14.43
N THR A 40 0.61 -4.90 15.28
CA THR A 40 1.91 -5.52 14.96
C THR A 40 2.02 -6.98 15.44
N ALA A 41 1.01 -7.48 16.13
CA ALA A 41 0.97 -8.85 16.61
C ALA A 41 1.06 -9.85 15.45
N GLY A 42 2.12 -10.65 15.47
CA GLY A 42 2.36 -11.74 14.52
C GLY A 42 2.86 -11.28 13.14
N VAL A 43 3.28 -10.01 12.97
CA VAL A 43 3.78 -9.51 11.69
C VAL A 43 4.94 -10.35 11.19
N THR A 44 4.79 -10.87 9.97
CA THR A 44 5.77 -11.70 9.29
C THR A 44 6.54 -10.92 8.22
N HIS A 45 5.86 -9.97 7.57
CA HIS A 45 6.43 -9.18 6.47
C HIS A 45 5.95 -7.73 6.55
N ILE A 46 6.81 -6.83 6.08
CA ILE A 46 6.49 -5.42 5.83
C ILE A 46 6.82 -5.15 4.37
N LEU A 47 5.86 -4.63 3.60
CA LEU A 47 6.06 -4.27 2.20
C LEU A 47 6.00 -2.75 2.08
N LEU A 48 6.96 -2.16 1.36
CA LEU A 48 7.02 -0.71 1.15
C LEU A 48 6.82 -0.36 -0.32
N THR A 49 5.93 0.60 -0.56
CA THR A 49 5.69 1.18 -1.88
C THR A 49 6.80 2.15 -2.27
N HIS A 50 7.22 3.01 -1.34
CA HIS A 50 8.25 4.02 -1.56
C HIS A 50 8.81 4.60 -0.25
N GLY A 51 9.78 5.52 -0.39
CA GLY A 51 10.66 5.98 0.69
C GLY A 51 10.18 7.20 1.49
N HIS A 52 9.01 7.78 1.21
CA HIS A 52 8.53 8.92 2.02
C HIS A 52 8.15 8.47 3.44
N GLY A 53 8.24 9.41 4.39
CA GLY A 53 8.10 9.12 5.82
C GLY A 53 6.71 8.65 6.23
N ASP A 54 5.67 9.10 5.54
CA ASP A 54 4.27 8.69 5.66
C ASP A 54 3.97 7.31 5.03
N HIS A 55 4.99 6.62 4.51
CA HIS A 55 4.92 5.23 4.06
C HIS A 55 5.92 4.34 4.80
N VAL A 56 7.19 4.76 4.87
CA VAL A 56 8.23 4.04 5.63
C VAL A 56 7.82 3.92 7.10
N GLY A 57 7.32 5.00 7.70
CA GLY A 57 6.72 5.02 9.03
C GLY A 57 7.55 4.27 10.08
N ASP A 58 6.89 3.32 10.76
CA ASP A 58 7.45 2.55 11.86
C ASP A 58 8.32 1.37 11.43
N THR A 59 8.55 1.17 10.13
CA THR A 59 9.14 -0.05 9.56
C THR A 59 10.42 -0.49 10.27
N VAL A 60 11.35 0.44 10.54
CA VAL A 60 12.64 0.10 11.19
C VAL A 60 12.42 -0.47 12.58
N ALA A 61 11.55 0.15 13.39
CA ALA A 61 11.26 -0.32 14.75
C ALA A 61 10.51 -1.66 14.72
N LEU A 62 9.53 -1.78 13.83
CA LEU A 62 8.72 -3.00 13.70
C LEU A 62 9.55 -4.18 13.22
N ALA A 63 10.40 -4.00 12.22
CA ALA A 63 11.27 -5.05 11.71
C ALA A 63 12.22 -5.57 12.80
N LYS A 64 12.81 -4.68 13.60
CA LYS A 64 13.67 -5.05 14.73
C LYS A 64 12.93 -5.80 15.83
N ALA A 65 11.70 -5.37 16.15
CA ALA A 65 10.91 -5.97 17.23
C ALA A 65 10.30 -7.33 16.86
N SER A 66 9.80 -7.46 15.63
CA SER A 66 9.11 -8.67 15.17
C SER A 66 10.03 -9.68 14.48
N GLY A 67 11.19 -9.23 13.97
CA GLY A 67 12.02 -10.03 13.07
C GLY A 67 11.36 -10.27 11.71
N ALA A 68 10.40 -9.43 11.30
CA ALA A 68 9.75 -9.47 10.01
C ALA A 68 10.72 -9.20 8.86
N THR A 69 10.45 -9.83 7.71
CA THR A 69 11.17 -9.54 6.46
C THR A 69 10.60 -8.27 5.83
N VAL A 70 11.47 -7.31 5.53
CA VAL A 70 11.07 -6.08 4.85
C VAL A 70 11.35 -6.20 3.36
N VAL A 71 10.31 -6.00 2.55
CA VAL A 71 10.38 -5.99 1.09
C VAL A 71 10.29 -4.55 0.60
N ALA A 72 11.29 -4.13 -0.17
CA ALA A 72 11.35 -2.78 -0.73
C ALA A 72 12.16 -2.77 -2.04
N ASN A 73 12.11 -1.65 -2.76
CA ASN A 73 12.99 -1.48 -3.91
C ASN A 73 14.47 -1.49 -3.45
N ALA A 74 15.41 -1.78 -4.36
CA ALA A 74 16.81 -1.97 -4.01
C ALA A 74 17.43 -0.80 -3.22
N ASP A 75 17.17 0.44 -3.62
CA ASP A 75 17.70 1.65 -3.00
C ASP A 75 17.14 1.86 -1.59
N LEU A 76 15.82 1.76 -1.44
CA LEU A 76 15.13 1.88 -0.15
C LEU A 76 15.53 0.75 0.80
N ALA A 77 15.60 -0.49 0.33
CA ALA A 77 16.07 -1.62 1.12
C ALA A 77 17.52 -1.44 1.58
N SER A 78 18.40 -0.97 0.69
CA SER A 78 19.80 -0.68 1.04
C SER A 78 19.88 0.40 2.12
N TRP A 79 19.10 1.47 1.99
CA TRP A 79 19.02 2.51 3.01
C TRP A 79 18.49 1.96 4.35
N LEU A 80 17.43 1.14 4.36
CA LEU A 80 16.91 0.49 5.56
C LEU A 80 17.95 -0.41 6.24
N GLY A 81 18.81 -1.08 5.46
CA GLY A 81 19.96 -1.82 5.97
C GLY A 81 20.91 -0.93 6.79
N THR A 82 21.16 0.30 6.33
CA THR A 82 21.95 1.29 7.10
C THR A 82 21.25 1.75 8.39
N GLN A 83 19.92 1.66 8.44
CA GLN A 83 19.13 1.93 9.65
C GLN A 83 19.06 0.73 10.62
N GLY A 84 19.68 -0.40 10.25
CA GLY A 84 19.78 -1.61 11.07
C GLY A 84 18.63 -2.60 10.88
N VAL A 85 17.95 -2.59 9.73
CA VAL A 85 17.03 -3.67 9.35
C VAL A 85 17.85 -4.84 8.80
N GLU A 86 17.72 -6.02 9.40
CA GLU A 86 18.57 -7.18 9.06
C GLU A 86 17.98 -8.09 7.96
N LYS A 87 16.66 -8.30 7.97
CA LYS A 87 15.97 -9.16 7.00
C LYS A 87 15.35 -8.34 5.89
N LEU A 88 16.08 -8.20 4.80
CA LEU A 88 15.69 -7.41 3.64
C LEU A 88 15.56 -8.30 2.40
N GLU A 89 14.46 -8.13 1.69
CA GLU A 89 14.24 -8.70 0.36
C GLU A 89 14.16 -7.55 -0.63
N MET A 90 15.17 -7.45 -1.50
CA MET A 90 15.28 -6.37 -2.48
C MET A 90 14.55 -6.74 -3.77
N MET A 91 13.81 -5.80 -4.32
CA MET A 91 13.17 -5.92 -5.63
C MET A 91 13.23 -4.60 -6.39
N ASN A 92 12.55 -4.52 -7.54
CA ASN A 92 12.34 -3.28 -8.27
C ASN A 92 11.12 -3.43 -9.20
N THR A 93 10.69 -2.32 -9.80
CA THR A 93 9.59 -2.24 -10.78
C THR A 93 9.67 -3.35 -11.83
N GLY A 94 8.59 -4.10 -12.00
CA GLY A 94 8.47 -5.24 -12.92
C GLY A 94 8.94 -6.58 -12.35
N GLY A 95 9.70 -6.57 -11.26
CA GLY A 95 10.19 -7.77 -10.58
C GLY A 95 9.11 -8.45 -9.74
N THR A 96 9.23 -9.77 -9.59
CA THR A 96 8.43 -10.57 -8.65
C THR A 96 9.36 -11.38 -7.76
N ILE A 97 9.13 -11.36 -6.45
CA ILE A 97 9.75 -12.30 -5.52
C ILE A 97 8.72 -13.32 -5.06
N HIS A 98 9.21 -14.51 -4.75
CA HIS A 98 8.42 -15.57 -4.14
C HIS A 98 8.90 -15.75 -2.71
N THR A 99 8.04 -15.40 -1.76
CA THR A 99 8.26 -15.69 -0.35
C THR A 99 7.70 -17.08 -0.02
N ASP A 100 7.92 -17.56 1.21
CA ASP A 100 7.15 -18.69 1.70
C ASP A 100 5.68 -18.28 1.86
N GLY A 101 4.76 -18.92 1.13
CA GLY A 101 3.30 -18.72 1.25
C GLY A 101 2.67 -17.66 0.33
N PHE A 102 3.42 -16.69 -0.22
CA PHE A 102 2.89 -15.70 -1.16
C PHE A 102 3.96 -15.11 -2.08
N ALA A 103 3.53 -14.44 -3.16
CA ALA A 103 4.39 -13.70 -4.07
C ALA A 103 4.07 -12.20 -4.02
N VAL A 104 5.10 -11.38 -4.24
CA VAL A 104 4.99 -9.93 -4.35
C VAL A 104 5.58 -9.48 -5.67
N SER A 105 4.82 -8.70 -6.44
CA SER A 105 5.34 -8.00 -7.63
C SER A 105 5.34 -6.50 -7.40
N MET A 106 6.42 -5.81 -7.79
CA MET A 106 6.41 -4.35 -7.87
C MET A 106 5.95 -3.91 -9.24
N VAL A 107 5.04 -2.96 -9.28
CA VAL A 107 4.53 -2.36 -10.53
C VAL A 107 4.81 -0.86 -10.53
N ARG A 108 4.67 -0.25 -11.71
CA ARG A 108 4.88 1.19 -11.88
C ARG A 108 3.91 1.98 -11.00
N ALA A 109 4.41 3.05 -10.40
CA ALA A 109 3.65 4.15 -9.83
C ALA A 109 4.32 5.46 -10.27
N ASP A 110 3.52 6.47 -10.62
CA ASP A 110 4.02 7.77 -11.04
C ASP A 110 4.05 8.72 -9.83
N HIS A 111 5.13 8.63 -9.05
CA HIS A 111 5.43 9.45 -7.87
C HIS A 111 6.93 9.49 -7.57
N SER A 112 7.36 10.26 -6.58
CA SER A 112 8.75 10.25 -6.07
C SER A 112 8.97 9.27 -4.92
N SER A 113 10.21 8.88 -4.70
CA SER A 113 10.63 8.11 -3.52
C SER A 113 11.91 8.70 -2.96
N GLY A 114 11.82 9.26 -1.75
CA GLY A 114 12.97 9.83 -1.08
C GLY A 114 12.72 10.14 0.37
N MET A 115 13.77 10.51 1.10
CA MET A 115 13.68 10.91 2.50
C MET A 115 14.60 12.09 2.76
N ILE A 116 14.18 12.99 3.66
CA ILE A 116 15.05 14.08 4.13
C ILE A 116 16.02 13.52 5.18
N VAL A 117 17.31 13.54 4.88
CA VAL A 117 18.40 13.16 5.78
C VAL A 117 19.33 14.37 5.90
N ASP A 118 19.57 14.82 7.13
CA ASP A 118 20.41 16.00 7.43
C ASP A 118 20.03 17.27 6.62
N GLY A 119 18.73 17.44 6.37
CA GLY A 119 18.18 18.58 5.64
C GLY A 119 18.28 18.49 4.11
N ALA A 120 18.79 17.37 3.57
CA ALA A 120 18.86 17.11 2.14
C ALA A 120 17.95 15.95 1.73
N SER A 121 17.35 16.05 0.54
CA SER A 121 16.58 14.95 -0.04
C SER A 121 17.52 13.84 -0.55
N VAL A 122 17.36 12.64 -0.02
CA VAL A 122 18.03 11.42 -0.47
C VAL A 122 17.06 10.64 -1.35
N TYR A 123 17.51 10.27 -2.54
CA TYR A 123 16.75 9.42 -3.45
C TYR A 123 16.75 7.96 -2.96
N LEU A 124 15.56 7.34 -2.96
CA LEU A 124 15.34 5.98 -2.46
C LEU A 124 14.63 5.12 -3.52
N GLY A 125 15.09 5.20 -4.76
CA GLY A 125 14.52 4.49 -5.90
C GLY A 125 13.31 5.19 -6.51
N ASN A 126 12.54 4.49 -7.33
CA ASN A 126 11.25 4.97 -7.82
C ASN A 126 10.13 4.57 -6.86
N ALA A 127 9.01 5.29 -6.90
CA ALA A 127 7.79 4.82 -6.26
C ALA A 127 7.20 3.61 -6.99
N ASN A 128 6.56 2.72 -6.24
CA ASN A 128 6.02 1.48 -6.76
C ASN A 128 4.62 1.16 -6.22
N GLY A 129 3.80 0.55 -7.06
CA GLY A 129 2.67 -0.24 -6.59
C GLY A 129 3.12 -1.67 -6.22
N LEU A 130 2.32 -2.36 -5.42
CA LEU A 130 2.58 -3.71 -4.95
C LEU A 130 1.41 -4.63 -5.31
N ILE A 131 1.71 -5.76 -5.94
CA ILE A 131 0.77 -6.85 -6.16
C ILE A 131 1.09 -7.97 -5.17
N VAL A 132 0.13 -8.37 -4.34
CA VAL A 132 0.25 -9.46 -3.37
C VAL A 132 -0.62 -10.63 -3.83
N LYS A 133 0.00 -11.81 -4.02
CA LYS A 133 -0.69 -13.04 -4.46
C LYS A 133 -0.39 -14.19 -3.52
N ALA A 134 -1.42 -14.73 -2.87
CA ALA A 134 -1.32 -15.96 -2.09
C ALA A 134 -2.25 -17.05 -2.66
N PRO A 135 -1.88 -18.34 -2.60
CA PRO A 135 -2.73 -19.43 -3.07
C PRO A 135 -4.09 -19.44 -2.37
N GLY A 136 -5.18 -19.51 -3.15
CA GLY A 136 -6.55 -19.56 -2.62
C GLY A 136 -7.10 -18.22 -2.11
N GLU A 137 -6.31 -17.15 -2.15
CA GLU A 137 -6.68 -15.82 -1.67
C GLU A 137 -6.94 -14.84 -2.83
N PRO A 138 -7.68 -13.75 -2.60
CA PRO A 138 -7.80 -12.68 -3.59
C PRO A 138 -6.44 -12.01 -3.85
N VAL A 139 -6.23 -11.59 -5.10
CA VAL A 139 -5.06 -10.81 -5.51
C VAL A 139 -5.29 -9.35 -5.15
N VAL A 140 -4.39 -8.80 -4.34
CA VAL A 140 -4.45 -7.39 -3.91
C VAL A 140 -3.43 -6.58 -4.68
N TRP A 141 -3.88 -5.46 -5.25
CA TRP A 141 -3.01 -4.42 -5.78
C TRP A 141 -3.09 -3.18 -4.89
N HIS A 142 -2.01 -2.88 -4.19
CA HIS A 142 -1.83 -1.57 -3.56
C HIS A 142 -1.13 -0.63 -4.55
N MET A 143 -1.79 0.43 -5.00
CA MET A 143 -1.19 1.32 -6.02
C MET A 143 0.04 2.08 -5.51
N GLY A 144 0.16 2.25 -4.19
CA GLY A 144 1.06 3.24 -3.62
C GLY A 144 0.57 4.64 -3.97
N ASP A 145 1.40 5.63 -3.69
CA ASP A 145 1.17 6.97 -4.19
C ASP A 145 1.44 7.03 -5.68
N THR A 146 0.47 7.49 -6.45
CA THR A 146 0.58 7.58 -7.91
C THR A 146 -0.43 8.57 -8.48
N ASP A 147 -0.10 9.15 -9.63
CA ASP A 147 -1.09 9.70 -10.57
C ASP A 147 -1.69 8.57 -11.45
N ILE A 148 -2.70 8.90 -12.25
CA ILE A 148 -3.24 8.03 -13.29
C ILE A 148 -2.24 7.81 -14.42
N PHE A 149 -2.10 6.56 -14.89
CA PHE A 149 -1.34 6.23 -16.09
C PHE A 149 -2.01 5.08 -16.85
N SER A 150 -1.87 5.05 -18.18
CA SER A 150 -2.60 4.08 -19.04
C SER A 150 -2.23 2.63 -18.77
N ASP A 151 -0.98 2.36 -18.35
CA ASP A 151 -0.51 1.00 -18.09
C ASP A 151 -1.16 0.37 -16.85
N MET A 152 -2.01 1.10 -16.10
CA MET A 152 -2.90 0.49 -15.10
C MET A 152 -3.73 -0.64 -15.72
N ALA A 153 -4.17 -0.50 -16.98
CA ALA A 153 -4.87 -1.55 -17.71
C ALA A 153 -3.98 -2.77 -17.98
N LEU A 154 -2.71 -2.55 -18.36
CA LEU A 154 -1.75 -3.64 -18.58
C LEU A 154 -1.39 -4.35 -17.27
N ILE A 155 -1.24 -3.61 -16.18
CA ILE A 155 -1.03 -4.17 -14.85
C ILE A 155 -2.22 -5.05 -14.46
N ALA A 156 -3.45 -4.56 -14.65
CA ALA A 156 -4.66 -5.33 -14.37
C ALA A 156 -4.75 -6.59 -15.25
N GLU A 157 -4.41 -6.51 -16.53
CA GLU A 157 -4.38 -7.66 -17.45
C GLU A 157 -3.38 -8.74 -17.00
N LEU A 158 -2.15 -8.33 -16.68
CA LEU A 158 -1.07 -9.24 -16.30
C LEU A 158 -1.28 -9.85 -14.92
N HIS A 159 -1.66 -9.02 -13.95
CA HIS A 159 -1.70 -9.43 -12.55
C HIS A 159 -3.07 -9.94 -12.10
N LYS A 160 -4.14 -9.56 -12.80
CA LYS A 160 -5.53 -9.95 -12.51
C LYS A 160 -5.90 -9.71 -11.04
N PRO A 161 -5.82 -8.45 -10.56
CA PRO A 161 -6.21 -8.13 -9.20
C PRO A 161 -7.71 -8.34 -9.00
N ASP A 162 -8.09 -8.80 -7.82
CA ASP A 162 -9.48 -8.87 -7.35
C ASP A 162 -9.84 -7.62 -6.55
N ILE A 163 -8.84 -7.08 -5.82
CA ILE A 163 -8.96 -5.92 -4.95
C ILE A 163 -7.88 -4.91 -5.33
N VAL A 164 -8.25 -3.63 -5.46
CA VAL A 164 -7.31 -2.53 -5.70
C VAL A 164 -7.46 -1.45 -4.65
N ILE A 165 -6.35 -1.10 -4.00
CA ILE A 165 -6.25 0.00 -3.04
C ILE A 165 -5.76 1.24 -3.80
N VAL A 166 -6.58 2.28 -3.83
CA VAL A 166 -6.44 3.45 -4.71
C VAL A 166 -6.27 4.73 -3.87
N PRO A 167 -5.20 5.52 -4.04
CA PRO A 167 -5.08 6.80 -3.37
C PRO A 167 -6.09 7.81 -3.95
N ILE A 168 -6.74 8.57 -3.08
CA ILE A 168 -7.78 9.56 -3.48
C ILE A 168 -7.56 10.94 -2.85
N GLY A 169 -6.37 11.19 -2.29
CA GLY A 169 -6.10 12.33 -1.42
C GLY A 169 -5.95 13.67 -2.12
N ASP A 170 -5.79 13.69 -3.45
CA ASP A 170 -5.33 14.86 -4.22
C ASP A 170 -3.94 15.34 -3.72
N ARG A 171 -3.48 16.49 -4.24
CA ARG A 171 -2.26 17.25 -3.95
C ARG A 171 -0.93 16.53 -4.20
N PHE A 172 -0.79 15.31 -3.71
CA PHE A 172 0.39 14.44 -3.81
C PHE A 172 0.08 13.12 -4.53
N THR A 173 -1.20 12.79 -4.70
CA THR A 173 -1.68 11.60 -5.42
C THR A 173 -2.88 11.98 -6.29
N MET A 174 -3.52 11.02 -6.95
CA MET A 174 -4.84 11.24 -7.56
C MET A 174 -5.84 11.80 -6.54
N GLY A 175 -6.58 12.83 -6.94
CA GLY A 175 -7.81 13.26 -6.26
C GLY A 175 -9.02 12.43 -6.66
N PRO A 176 -10.20 12.65 -6.05
CA PRO A 176 -11.42 11.90 -6.34
C PRO A 176 -11.79 11.84 -7.84
N GLU A 177 -11.68 12.97 -8.55
CA GLU A 177 -11.95 13.07 -9.98
C GLU A 177 -11.02 12.17 -10.80
N THR A 178 -9.71 12.30 -10.62
CA THR A 178 -8.72 11.52 -11.38
C THR A 178 -8.78 10.03 -11.02
N ALA A 179 -8.91 9.71 -9.73
CA ALA A 179 -9.00 8.33 -9.26
C ALA A 179 -10.26 7.65 -9.79
N SER A 180 -11.41 8.35 -9.87
CA SER A 180 -12.62 7.79 -10.46
C SER A 180 -12.42 7.42 -11.93
N VAL A 181 -11.74 8.26 -12.71
CA VAL A 181 -11.43 7.96 -14.12
C VAL A 181 -10.49 6.75 -14.24
N ALA A 182 -9.50 6.61 -13.35
CA ALA A 182 -8.63 5.45 -13.31
C ALA A 182 -9.44 4.16 -13.08
N VAL A 183 -10.36 4.19 -12.11
CA VAL A 183 -11.23 3.05 -11.80
C VAL A 183 -12.17 2.74 -12.96
N THR A 184 -12.95 3.70 -13.44
CA THR A 184 -14.01 3.43 -14.43
C THR A 184 -13.44 3.06 -15.80
N ARG A 185 -12.22 3.50 -16.15
CA ARG A 185 -11.61 3.17 -17.44
C ARG A 185 -10.81 1.87 -17.44
N TYR A 186 -10.15 1.54 -16.32
CA TYR A 186 -9.15 0.47 -16.31
C TYR A 186 -9.45 -0.66 -15.33
N LEU A 187 -10.29 -0.41 -14.31
CA LEU A 187 -10.46 -1.30 -13.15
C LEU A 187 -11.95 -1.62 -12.87
N GLY A 188 -12.82 -1.37 -13.85
CA GLY A 188 -14.25 -1.65 -13.73
C GLY A 188 -14.52 -3.11 -13.36
N GLY A 189 -15.51 -3.34 -12.51
CA GLY A 189 -15.91 -4.65 -12.00
C GLY A 189 -15.03 -5.20 -10.86
N LEU A 190 -13.95 -4.52 -10.48
CA LEU A 190 -13.11 -4.92 -9.34
C LEU A 190 -13.64 -4.37 -8.01
N THR A 191 -13.12 -4.91 -6.91
CA THR A 191 -13.32 -4.32 -5.58
C THR A 191 -12.30 -3.22 -5.35
N ILE A 192 -12.75 -2.03 -4.99
CA ILE A 192 -11.91 -0.85 -4.77
C ILE A 192 -11.93 -0.43 -3.31
N ILE A 193 -10.75 -0.16 -2.76
CA ILE A 193 -10.59 0.38 -1.40
C ILE A 193 -9.89 1.76 -1.52
N PRO A 194 -10.54 2.87 -1.15
CA PRO A 194 -9.88 4.17 -1.17
C PRO A 194 -8.86 4.29 -0.03
N ALA A 195 -7.74 4.98 -0.30
CA ALA A 195 -6.65 5.21 0.64
C ALA A 195 -6.07 6.63 0.51
N HIS A 196 -5.08 6.95 1.35
CA HIS A 196 -4.32 8.20 1.30
C HIS A 196 -5.20 9.47 1.34
N TYR A 197 -6.21 9.51 2.22
CA TYR A 197 -7.09 10.65 2.43
C TYR A 197 -7.37 10.88 3.92
N ALA A 198 -7.97 12.02 4.26
CA ALA A 198 -8.33 12.48 5.61
C ALA A 198 -7.18 12.69 6.61
N THR A 199 -5.96 12.20 6.31
CA THR A 199 -4.82 12.21 7.23
C THR A 199 -4.34 13.62 7.57
N PHE A 200 -4.16 14.46 6.55
CA PHE A 200 -3.65 15.82 6.71
C PHE A 200 -4.67 16.80 6.12
N GLY A 201 -4.73 18.02 6.65
CA GLY A 201 -5.67 19.04 6.17
C GLY A 201 -5.45 19.52 4.72
N LEU A 202 -4.37 19.06 4.07
CA LEU A 202 -4.10 19.29 2.65
C LEU A 202 -4.72 18.23 1.73
N LEU A 203 -5.20 17.12 2.29
CA LEU A 203 -5.77 16.01 1.54
C LEU A 203 -7.30 16.08 1.54
N GLU A 204 -7.92 15.37 0.60
CA GLU A 204 -9.37 15.15 0.58
C GLU A 204 -9.87 14.66 1.95
N PRO A 205 -10.90 15.30 2.55
CA PRO A 205 -11.31 14.99 3.92
C PRO A 205 -12.04 13.66 4.09
N ASN A 206 -12.65 13.10 3.04
CA ASN A 206 -13.38 11.83 3.09
C ASN A 206 -13.47 11.13 1.71
N ALA A 207 -14.03 9.93 1.67
CA ALA A 207 -14.16 9.16 0.41
C ALA A 207 -15.50 9.39 -0.33
N GLU A 208 -16.42 10.22 0.18
CA GLU A 208 -17.79 10.32 -0.33
C GLU A 208 -17.83 10.78 -1.79
N ARG A 209 -17.02 11.80 -2.12
CA ARG A 209 -16.93 12.33 -3.47
C ARG A 209 -16.44 11.28 -4.46
N PHE A 210 -15.40 10.52 -4.08
CA PHE A 210 -14.86 9.45 -4.90
C PHE A 210 -15.89 8.33 -5.12
N VAL A 211 -16.56 7.86 -4.06
CA VAL A 211 -17.60 6.83 -4.15
C VAL A 211 -18.72 7.27 -5.10
N ALA A 212 -19.17 8.52 -5.00
CA ALA A 212 -20.22 9.05 -5.86
C ALA A 212 -19.81 9.11 -7.34
N LEU A 213 -18.54 9.39 -7.63
CA LEU A 213 -18.02 9.46 -9.00
C LEU A 213 -17.77 8.08 -9.63
N VAL A 214 -17.40 7.07 -8.84
CA VAL A 214 -17.24 5.69 -9.32
C VAL A 214 -18.59 5.07 -9.68
N GLY A 215 -19.64 5.34 -8.89
CA GLY A 215 -20.99 4.84 -9.17
C GLY A 215 -21.06 3.31 -9.19
N GLU A 216 -21.72 2.73 -10.20
CA GLU A 216 -21.92 1.28 -10.35
C GLU A 216 -20.82 0.57 -11.14
N GLU A 217 -19.79 1.30 -11.60
CA GLU A 217 -18.71 0.74 -12.43
C GLU A 217 -17.77 -0.18 -11.64
N ALA A 218 -17.69 -0.03 -10.31
CA ALA A 218 -16.89 -0.87 -9.43
C ALA A 218 -17.49 -0.95 -8.02
N SER A 219 -17.15 -2.01 -7.28
CA SER A 219 -17.59 -2.17 -5.89
C SER A 219 -16.64 -1.43 -4.96
N VAL A 220 -17.03 -0.25 -4.47
CA VAL A 220 -16.21 0.52 -3.52
C VAL A 220 -16.51 0.10 -2.08
N VAL A 221 -15.49 -0.39 -1.38
CA VAL A 221 -15.53 -0.70 0.04
C VAL A 221 -14.74 0.37 0.78
N VAL A 222 -15.43 1.20 1.57
CA VAL A 222 -14.78 2.18 2.45
C VAL A 222 -14.63 1.55 3.84
N PRO A 223 -13.44 1.01 4.20
CA PRO A 223 -13.27 0.33 5.47
C PRO A 223 -13.31 1.33 6.63
N GLN A 224 -13.87 0.90 7.76
CA GLN A 224 -13.69 1.60 9.03
C GLN A 224 -12.26 1.36 9.52
N LYS A 225 -11.61 2.41 10.03
CA LYS A 225 -10.23 2.30 10.54
C LYS A 225 -10.16 1.28 11.67
N GLY A 226 -9.13 0.44 11.64
CA GLY A 226 -8.87 -0.59 12.65
C GLY A 226 -9.80 -1.80 12.57
N GLU A 227 -10.81 -1.79 11.70
CA GLU A 227 -11.74 -2.91 11.53
C GLU A 227 -11.38 -3.76 10.31
N ALA A 228 -11.30 -5.07 10.53
CA ALA A 228 -10.95 -6.01 9.48
C ALA A 228 -12.16 -6.32 8.58
N VAL A 229 -11.99 -6.13 7.27
CA VAL A 229 -12.95 -6.54 6.25
C VAL A 229 -12.49 -7.87 5.65
N SER A 230 -13.40 -8.84 5.53
CA SER A 230 -13.08 -10.18 4.99
C SER A 230 -13.42 -10.26 3.50
N PHE A 231 -12.47 -10.72 2.72
CA PHE A 231 -12.61 -10.94 1.29
C PHE A 231 -12.33 -12.41 0.95
N ALA A 232 -13.18 -12.98 0.10
CA ALA A 232 -12.99 -14.30 -0.48
C ALA A 232 -12.61 -14.14 -1.95
N LYS A 233 -11.87 -15.11 -2.49
CA LYS A 233 -11.60 -15.16 -3.92
C LYS A 233 -12.93 -15.35 -4.68
N PRO A 234 -13.21 -14.57 -5.75
CA PRO A 234 -14.40 -14.74 -6.57
C PRO A 234 -14.53 -16.11 -7.23
#